data_AF-T1CT36-F1
#
_entry.id   AF-T1CT36-F1
#
_cell.length_a   1.000
_cell.length_b   1.000
_cell.length_c   1.000
_cell.angle_alpha   90.00
_cell.angle_beta   90.00
_cell.angle_gamma   90.00
#
_symmetry.space_group_name_H-M   'P 1'
#
loop_
_entity.id
_entity.type
_entity.pdbx_description
1 polymer ?
#
loop_
_entity_poly.entity_id
_entity_poly.type
_entity_poly.pdbx_seq_one_letter_code
_entity_poly.pdbx_strand_id
1 'polypeptide(L)'
;TEGEGESILLNVSSPVIDALDLDGNKATFEKGKKNDEIVVRGKFGRKSTLKIRFHADVSKTLMGLYLAKAVDGSEMLTTQFESTGARMAFPCVDDPSWKAVFRLRVKVDDGLDVISNMPPEKVESLKGKKNFVFQDTPRMSTYLLYLGIGKFETRSGKYNGKDVYLSGL
;
A
#
# COMPACT_ATOMS: atom_id res chain seq x y z
N THR A 1 -12.79 6.98 36.24
CA THR A 1 -13.18 5.65 35.76
C THR A 1 -12.06 5.15 34.88
N GLU A 2 -11.51 4.00 35.23
CA GLU A 2 -10.26 3.44 34.71
C GLU A 2 -10.33 3.24 33.20
N GLY A 3 -9.50 3.95 32.44
CA GLY A 3 -9.45 3.84 30.99
C GLY A 3 -8.74 2.55 30.59
N GLU A 4 -9.49 1.62 29.99
CA GLU A 4 -8.91 0.59 29.14
C GLU A 4 -7.93 1.26 28.18
N GLY A 5 -6.65 0.87 28.26
CA GLY A 5 -5.59 1.49 27.46
C GLY A 5 -5.95 1.46 25.98
N GLU A 6 -5.99 2.64 25.37
CA GLU A 6 -6.38 2.79 23.97
C GLU A 6 -5.54 1.86 23.08
N SER A 7 -6.20 1.13 22.19
CA SER A 7 -5.54 0.19 21.31
C SER A 7 -6.06 0.34 19.90
N ILE A 8 -5.21 0.05 18.92
CA ILE A 8 -5.59 -0.02 17.52
C ILE A 8 -5.39 -1.45 17.04
N LEU A 9 -6.43 -1.99 16.40
CA LEU A 9 -6.37 -3.27 15.70
C LEU A 9 -6.03 -3.00 14.24
N LEU A 10 -5.05 -3.75 13.72
CA LEU A 10 -4.67 -3.74 12.31
C LEU A 10 -4.76 -5.15 11.73
N ASN A 11 -5.09 -5.23 10.45
CA ASN A 11 -5.07 -6.45 9.67
C ASN A 11 -3.72 -6.65 8.98
N VAL A 12 -3.14 -7.84 9.13
CA VAL A 12 -1.83 -8.23 8.61
C VAL A 12 -1.84 -9.73 8.31
N SER A 13 -1.75 -10.13 7.04
CA SER A 13 -1.76 -11.56 6.66
C SER A 13 -0.40 -12.10 6.23
N SER A 14 0.30 -11.34 5.38
CA SER A 14 1.60 -11.74 4.81
C SER A 14 2.79 -10.93 5.33
N PRO A 15 2.65 -9.62 5.61
CA PRO A 15 3.78 -8.85 6.11
C PRO A 15 4.32 -9.34 7.46
N VAL A 16 5.64 -9.48 7.55
CA VAL A 16 6.37 -9.66 8.80
C VAL A 16 6.76 -8.29 9.32
N ILE A 17 6.42 -8.02 10.58
CA ILE A 17 6.66 -6.71 11.20
C ILE A 17 8.02 -6.69 11.88
N ASP A 18 8.87 -5.76 11.44
CA ASP A 18 10.24 -5.59 11.94
C ASP A 18 10.32 -4.63 13.14
N ALA A 19 9.53 -3.55 13.11
CA ALA A 19 9.53 -2.53 14.15
C ALA A 19 8.25 -1.69 14.13
N LEU A 20 7.79 -1.27 15.31
CA LEU A 20 6.73 -0.27 15.47
C LEU A 20 7.26 0.92 16.27
N ASP A 21 6.77 2.09 15.90
CA ASP A 21 6.99 3.35 16.59
C ASP A 21 5.66 4.08 16.72
N LEU A 22 5.26 4.40 17.95
CA LEU A 22 4.09 5.21 18.26
C LEU A 22 4.56 6.56 18.77
N ASP A 23 4.31 7.61 17.99
CA ASP A 23 4.67 8.99 18.32
C ASP A 23 6.16 9.18 18.68
N GLY A 24 7.06 8.49 17.98
CA GLY A 24 8.50 8.57 18.20
C GLY A 24 9.04 7.65 19.31
N ASN A 25 8.18 6.83 19.91
CA ASN A 25 8.56 5.84 20.92
C ASN A 25 8.41 4.43 20.38
N LYS A 26 9.40 3.58 20.65
CA LYS A 26 9.32 2.15 20.32
C LYS A 26 8.04 1.54 20.90
N ALA A 27 7.27 0.89 20.04
CA ALA A 27 6.04 0.20 20.39
C ALA A 27 6.15 -1.30 20.10
N THR A 28 5.23 -2.07 20.67
CA THR A 28 5.07 -3.50 20.43
C THR A 28 3.64 -3.80 20.03
N PHE A 29 3.39 -5.03 19.59
CA PHE A 29 2.06 -5.51 19.26
C PHE A 29 1.82 -6.88 19.87
N GLU A 30 0.55 -7.18 20.11
CA GLU A 30 0.05 -8.50 20.48
C GLU A 30 -0.66 -9.11 19.27
N LYS A 31 -0.76 -10.44 19.24
CA LYS A 31 -1.63 -11.10 18.26
C LYS A 31 -3.10 -10.79 18.58
N GLY A 32 -3.88 -10.48 17.56
CA GLY A 32 -5.31 -10.25 17.68
C GLY A 32 -6.11 -11.53 17.86
N LYS A 33 -7.44 -11.41 17.82
CA LYS A 33 -8.34 -12.56 17.98
C LYS A 33 -8.30 -13.46 16.75
N LYS A 34 -8.17 -12.86 15.56
CA LYS A 34 -7.96 -13.59 14.31
C LYS A 34 -6.46 -13.69 14.00
N ASN A 35 -6.14 -14.69 13.16
CA ASN A 35 -4.75 -14.95 12.77
C ASN A 35 -4.12 -13.81 11.96
N ASP A 36 -4.95 -13.01 11.29
CA ASP A 36 -4.56 -11.88 10.46
C ASP A 36 -4.75 -10.53 11.17
N GLU A 37 -4.79 -10.53 12.51
CA GLU A 37 -4.95 -9.32 13.32
C GLU A 37 -3.76 -9.14 14.25
N ILE A 38 -3.35 -7.88 14.42
CA ILE A 38 -2.47 -7.46 15.49
C ILE A 38 -3.14 -6.34 16.29
N VAL A 39 -2.77 -6.24 17.57
CA VAL A 39 -3.25 -5.19 18.48
C VAL A 39 -2.05 -4.39 18.94
N VAL A 40 -2.03 -3.10 18.62
CA VAL A 40 -1.03 -2.16 19.10
C VAL A 40 -1.63 -1.42 20.29
N ARG A 41 -1.06 -1.63 21.48
CA ARG A 41 -1.48 -0.94 22.71
C ARG A 41 -0.61 0.28 22.94
N GLY A 42 -1.21 1.38 23.35
CA GLY A 42 -0.46 2.61 23.62
C GLY A 42 -1.34 3.73 24.13
N LYS A 43 -0.73 4.90 24.35
CA LYS A 43 -1.50 6.13 24.58
C LYS A 43 -1.74 6.78 23.24
N PHE A 44 -2.90 6.50 22.65
CA PHE A 44 -3.33 7.23 21.47
C PHE A 44 -3.94 8.56 21.93
N GLY A 45 -3.61 9.64 21.22
CA GLY A 45 -4.28 10.92 21.35
C GLY A 45 -5.24 11.15 20.17
N ARG A 46 -5.90 12.32 20.17
CA ARG A 46 -6.74 12.78 19.05
C ARG A 46 -6.01 12.74 17.69
N LYS A 47 -4.69 12.91 17.71
CA LYS A 47 -3.79 12.64 16.59
C LYS A 47 -2.62 11.85 17.14
N SER A 48 -2.35 10.71 16.52
CA SER A 48 -1.19 9.86 16.80
C SER A 48 -0.63 9.36 15.49
N THR A 49 0.67 9.11 15.44
CA THR A 49 1.36 8.53 14.29
C THR A 49 1.92 7.18 14.67
N LEU A 50 1.39 6.13 14.03
CA LEU A 50 1.95 4.79 14.10
C LEU A 50 2.79 4.54 12.85
N LYS A 51 4.09 4.33 13.02
CA LYS A 51 5.00 3.91 11.95
C LYS A 51 5.30 2.44 12.10
N ILE A 52 5.16 1.70 11.01
CA ILE A 52 5.39 0.26 10.97
C ILE A 52 6.43 -0.01 9.88
N ARG A 53 7.53 -0.65 10.27
CA ARG A 53 8.50 -1.20 9.33
C ARG A 53 8.22 -2.67 9.17
N PHE A 54 8.10 -3.12 7.94
CA PHE A 54 7.74 -4.50 7.61
C PHE A 54 8.37 -4.90 6.27
N HIS A 55 8.38 -6.21 6.03
CA HIS A 55 8.69 -6.81 4.75
C HIS A 55 7.69 -7.92 4.43
N ALA A 56 7.50 -8.22 3.15
CA ALA A 56 6.58 -9.26 2.69
C ALA A 56 7.08 -9.85 1.37
N ASP A 57 6.82 -11.13 1.15
CA ASP A 57 6.97 -11.73 -0.17
C ASP A 57 5.83 -11.29 -1.09
N VAL A 58 6.12 -11.22 -2.38
CA VAL A 58 5.09 -11.05 -3.41
C VAL A 58 4.18 -12.27 -3.41
N SER A 59 2.87 -12.03 -3.44
CA SER A 59 1.86 -13.09 -3.43
C SER A 59 2.01 -14.02 -4.63
N LYS A 60 1.79 -15.31 -4.38
CA LYS A 60 1.77 -16.38 -5.40
C LYS A 60 0.38 -16.59 -6.01
N THR A 61 -0.62 -15.84 -5.57
CA THR A 61 -2.00 -15.89 -6.06
C THR A 61 -2.36 -14.56 -6.73
N LEU A 62 -3.48 -14.48 -7.44
CA LEU A 62 -3.98 -13.24 -8.06
C LEU A 62 -4.64 -12.30 -7.03
N MET A 63 -4.13 -12.26 -5.80
CA MET A 63 -4.67 -11.47 -4.68
C MET A 63 -3.53 -10.86 -3.86
N GLY A 64 -3.76 -9.67 -3.30
CA GLY A 64 -2.72 -8.88 -2.66
C GLY A 64 -1.84 -8.19 -3.70
N LEU A 65 -0.56 -7.98 -3.38
CA LEU A 65 0.47 -7.58 -4.34
C LEU A 65 1.08 -8.83 -4.95
N TYR A 66 0.92 -9.06 -6.25
CA TYR A 66 1.34 -10.28 -6.93
C TYR A 66 2.06 -9.98 -8.25
N LEU A 67 2.74 -10.98 -8.80
CA LEU A 67 3.39 -10.92 -10.11
C LEU A 67 2.44 -11.48 -11.19
N ALA A 68 2.01 -10.62 -12.11
CA ALA A 68 1.28 -11.01 -13.31
C ALA A 68 2.26 -11.23 -14.47
N LYS A 69 2.04 -12.28 -15.26
CA LYS A 69 2.85 -12.61 -16.44
C LYS A 69 1.97 -12.63 -17.69
N ALA A 70 2.42 -11.95 -18.74
CA ALA A 70 1.82 -11.98 -20.06
C ALA A 70 2.32 -13.21 -20.85
N VAL A 71 1.65 -13.50 -21.97
CA VAL A 71 1.95 -14.66 -22.83
C VAL A 71 3.32 -14.55 -23.50
N ASP A 72 3.76 -13.32 -23.79
CA ASP A 72 5.06 -13.01 -24.39
C ASP A 72 6.22 -13.03 -23.38
N GLY A 73 5.94 -13.31 -22.10
CA GLY A 73 6.93 -13.36 -21.03
C GLY A 73 7.15 -12.02 -20.31
N SER A 74 6.45 -10.95 -20.71
CA SER A 74 6.48 -9.67 -19.99
C SER A 74 5.81 -9.81 -18.61
N GLU A 75 6.31 -9.09 -17.62
CA GLU A 75 5.84 -9.19 -16.23
C GLU A 75 5.51 -7.82 -15.62
N MET A 76 4.49 -7.79 -14.75
CA MET A 76 4.24 -6.65 -13.87
C MET A 76 3.95 -7.11 -12.44
N LEU A 77 4.43 -6.34 -11.47
CA LEU A 77 3.86 -6.40 -10.12
C LEU A 77 2.57 -5.59 -10.13
N THR A 78 1.48 -6.18 -9.68
CA THR A 78 0.18 -5.50 -9.63
C THR A 78 -0.57 -5.88 -8.36
N THR A 79 -1.50 -5.03 -7.94
CA THR A 79 -2.37 -5.28 -6.79
C THR A 79 -3.76 -5.74 -7.21
N GLN A 80 -4.31 -6.71 -6.51
CA GLN A 80 -5.74 -6.98 -6.47
C GLN A 80 -6.19 -7.11 -5.01
N PHE A 81 -6.90 -6.09 -4.51
CA PHE A 81 -7.27 -6.00 -3.10
C PHE A 81 -8.74 -6.26 -2.81
N GLU A 82 -9.60 -6.40 -3.82
CA GLU A 82 -11.02 -6.61 -3.55
C GLU A 82 -11.30 -8.03 -2.99
N SER A 83 -11.96 -8.18 -1.83
CA SER A 83 -12.41 -7.15 -0.89
C SER A 83 -11.49 -6.92 0.31
N THR A 84 -10.58 -7.86 0.63
CA THR A 84 -9.70 -7.82 1.82
C THR A 84 -8.26 -8.22 1.52
N GLY A 85 -7.78 -7.95 0.30
CA GLY A 85 -6.43 -8.29 -0.13
C GLY A 85 -5.37 -7.28 0.31
N ALA A 86 -5.74 -6.09 0.77
CA ALA A 86 -4.79 -5.03 1.13
C ALA A 86 -3.88 -5.46 2.30
N ARG A 87 -4.42 -6.17 3.29
CA ARG A 87 -3.69 -6.73 4.45
C ARG A 87 -2.59 -7.75 4.07
N MET A 88 -2.59 -8.26 2.84
CA MET A 88 -1.51 -9.10 2.31
C MET A 88 -0.32 -8.27 1.83
N ALA A 89 -0.53 -7.01 1.48
CA ALA A 89 0.53 -6.12 0.98
C ALA A 89 1.10 -5.21 2.08
N PHE A 90 0.27 -4.71 3.01
CA PHE A 90 0.72 -3.85 4.10
C PHE A 90 -0.21 -3.91 5.32
N PRO A 91 0.30 -3.65 6.55
CA PRO A 91 -0.53 -3.52 7.74
C PRO A 91 -1.51 -2.35 7.68
N CYS A 92 -2.82 -2.61 7.80
CA CYS A 92 -3.85 -1.56 7.75
C CYS A 92 -5.17 -1.98 8.41
N VAL A 93 -6.07 -1.02 8.65
CA VAL A 93 -7.49 -1.32 8.94
C VAL A 93 -8.17 -1.66 7.63
N ASP A 94 -8.29 -2.95 7.31
CA ASP A 94 -8.73 -3.43 6.00
C ASP A 94 -10.23 -3.74 6.00
N ASP A 95 -11.01 -2.67 6.19
CA ASP A 95 -12.47 -2.68 6.25
C ASP A 95 -13.02 -1.52 5.40
N PRO A 96 -13.98 -1.77 4.48
CA PRO A 96 -14.51 -0.74 3.58
C PRO A 96 -15.09 0.49 4.26
N SER A 97 -15.57 0.37 5.50
CA SER A 97 -16.13 1.47 6.28
C SER A 97 -15.07 2.46 6.78
N TRP A 98 -13.80 2.04 6.87
CA TRP A 98 -12.68 2.84 7.35
C TRP A 98 -11.91 3.48 6.19
N LYS A 99 -12.37 4.66 5.77
CA LYS A 99 -11.76 5.42 4.67
C LYS A 99 -10.62 6.33 5.13
N ALA A 100 -9.52 6.31 4.39
CA ALA A 100 -8.32 7.12 4.64
C ALA A 100 -7.81 7.79 3.35
N VAL A 101 -6.88 8.72 3.53
CA VAL A 101 -6.06 9.29 2.46
C VAL A 101 -4.78 8.47 2.38
N PHE A 102 -4.37 8.07 1.18
CA PHE A 102 -3.15 7.33 0.93
C PHE A 102 -2.16 8.19 0.17
N ARG A 103 -0.89 8.14 0.59
CA ARG A 103 0.24 8.75 -0.12
C ARG A 103 1.30 7.70 -0.35
N LEU A 104 1.54 7.36 -1.62
CA LEU A 104 2.47 6.29 -1.98
C LEU A 104 3.83 6.84 -2.38
N ARG A 105 4.87 6.13 -1.93
CA ARG A 105 6.25 6.32 -2.37
C ARG A 105 6.80 4.97 -2.77
N VAL A 106 7.24 4.84 -4.02
CA VAL A 106 7.61 3.56 -4.61
C VAL A 106 8.99 3.69 -5.22
N LYS A 107 9.94 2.93 -4.70
CA LYS A 107 11.30 2.85 -5.21
C LYS A 107 11.45 1.61 -6.07
N VAL A 108 11.82 1.79 -7.33
CA VAL A 108 11.96 0.73 -8.33
C VAL A 108 13.31 0.84 -9.03
N ASP A 109 13.73 -0.20 -9.73
CA ASP A 109 14.92 -0.15 -10.57
C ASP A 109 14.70 0.78 -11.78
N ASP A 110 15.80 1.33 -12.31
CA ASP A 110 15.73 2.16 -13.50
C ASP A 110 15.14 1.39 -14.69
N GLY A 111 14.34 2.09 -15.51
CA GLY A 111 13.66 1.50 -16.66
C GLY A 111 12.31 0.84 -16.37
N LEU A 112 11.85 0.86 -15.11
CA LEU A 112 10.47 0.52 -14.75
C LEU A 112 9.61 1.77 -14.60
N ASP A 113 8.33 1.60 -14.93
CA ASP A 113 7.26 2.57 -14.74
C ASP A 113 6.38 2.15 -13.56
N VAL A 114 5.75 3.13 -12.91
CA VAL A 114 4.85 2.91 -11.77
C VAL A 114 3.54 3.63 -11.99
N ILE A 115 2.44 2.89 -11.87
CA ILE A 115 1.06 3.38 -11.97
C ILE A 115 0.39 3.20 -10.61
N SER A 116 -0.36 4.22 -10.17
CA SER A 116 -1.18 4.17 -8.96
C SER A 116 -2.46 4.99 -9.16
N ASN A 117 -3.27 5.18 -8.11
CA ASN A 117 -4.56 5.88 -8.18
C ASN A 117 -4.42 7.36 -8.53
N MET A 118 -3.31 7.99 -8.14
CA MET A 118 -3.04 9.42 -8.35
C MET A 118 -1.86 9.60 -9.31
N PRO A 119 -1.75 10.74 -9.99
CA PRO A 119 -0.55 11.04 -10.78
C PRO A 119 0.68 11.22 -9.87
N PRO A 120 1.90 10.96 -10.39
CA PRO A 120 3.12 11.26 -9.67
C PRO A 120 3.24 12.77 -9.43
N GLU A 121 3.47 13.15 -8.17
CA GLU A 121 3.88 14.49 -7.77
C GLU A 121 5.35 14.73 -8.11
N LYS A 122 6.19 13.69 -7.94
CA LYS A 122 7.62 13.74 -8.20
C LYS A 122 8.16 12.38 -8.63
N VAL A 123 9.11 12.38 -9.56
CA VAL A 123 9.92 11.21 -9.90
C VAL A 123 11.38 11.59 -9.72
N GLU A 124 12.06 10.96 -8.76
CA GLU A 124 13.45 11.23 -8.44
C GLU A 124 14.35 10.13 -9.01
N SER A 125 15.33 10.51 -9.81
CA SER A 125 16.41 9.61 -10.22
C SER A 125 17.38 9.42 -9.06
N LEU A 126 17.61 8.16 -8.71
CA LEU A 126 18.62 7.69 -7.77
C LEU A 126 19.59 6.81 -8.58
N LYS A 127 20.83 6.62 -8.13
CA LYS A 127 21.83 5.85 -8.88
C LYS A 127 21.33 4.41 -9.14
N GLY A 128 20.87 4.13 -10.37
CA GLY A 128 20.32 2.84 -10.79
C GLY A 128 18.85 2.58 -10.40
N LYS A 129 18.14 3.56 -9.84
CA LYS A 129 16.77 3.42 -9.34
C LYS A 129 15.94 4.69 -9.58
N LYS A 130 14.62 4.56 -9.62
CA LYS A 130 13.68 5.69 -9.54
C LYS A 130 12.88 5.63 -8.24
N ASN A 131 12.56 6.79 -7.70
CA ASN A 131 11.63 6.94 -6.59
C ASN A 131 10.42 7.78 -7.03
N PHE A 132 9.26 7.14 -7.16
CA PHE A 132 8.00 7.78 -7.50
C PHE A 132 7.31 8.22 -6.22
N VAL A 133 6.93 9.50 -6.13
CA VAL A 133 6.10 10.06 -5.06
C VAL A 133 4.78 10.47 -5.68
N PHE A 134 3.69 9.87 -5.24
CA PHE A 134 2.34 10.15 -5.72
C PHE A 134 1.65 11.23 -4.88
N GLN A 135 0.72 11.94 -5.50
CA GLN A 135 -0.17 12.86 -4.78
C GLN A 135 -1.07 12.09 -3.79
N ASP A 136 -1.58 12.81 -2.79
CA ASP A 136 -2.55 12.27 -1.83
C ASP A 136 -3.86 11.86 -2.55
N THR A 137 -4.37 10.67 -2.25
CA THR A 137 -5.68 10.25 -2.75
C THR A 137 -6.81 11.06 -2.10
N PRO A 138 -8.00 11.13 -2.72
CA PRO A 138 -9.23 11.37 -1.98
C PRO A 138 -9.42 10.34 -0.86
N ARG A 139 -10.28 10.64 0.12
CA ARG A 139 -10.65 9.66 1.15
C ARG A 139 -11.32 8.44 0.49
N MET A 140 -10.69 7.28 0.58
CA MET A 140 -11.12 6.04 -0.07
C MET A 140 -10.87 4.82 0.83
N SER A 141 -11.44 3.68 0.48
CA SER A 141 -11.25 2.42 1.19
C SER A 141 -9.98 1.71 0.71
N THR A 142 -9.36 0.88 1.56
CA THR A 142 -8.12 0.15 1.27
C THR A 142 -8.18 -0.72 0.02
N TYR A 143 -9.32 -1.39 -0.22
CA TYR A 143 -9.49 -2.32 -1.34
C TYR A 143 -9.42 -1.65 -2.73
N LEU A 144 -9.56 -0.32 -2.80
CA LEU A 144 -9.47 0.45 -4.04
C LEU A 144 -8.04 0.91 -4.35
N LEU A 145 -7.10 0.73 -3.42
CA LEU A 145 -5.72 1.14 -3.62
C LEU A 145 -5.08 0.28 -4.72
N TYR A 146 -4.45 0.93 -5.69
CA TYR A 146 -3.82 0.27 -6.83
C TYR A 146 -2.33 0.63 -6.91
N LEU A 147 -1.52 -0.38 -7.22
CA LEU A 147 -0.13 -0.25 -7.60
C LEU A 147 0.18 -1.22 -8.74
N GLY A 148 0.70 -0.68 -9.85
CA GLY A 148 1.24 -1.43 -10.98
C GLY A 148 2.70 -1.02 -11.23
N ILE A 149 3.61 -1.97 -11.35
CA ILE A 149 5.03 -1.75 -11.65
C ILE A 149 5.43 -2.69 -12.79
N GLY A 150 5.93 -2.13 -13.88
CA GLY A 150 6.29 -2.89 -15.06
C GLY A 150 6.92 -2.00 -16.13
N LYS A 151 7.17 -2.56 -17.31
CA LYS A 151 7.52 -1.80 -18.50
C LYS A 151 6.23 -1.61 -19.29
N PHE A 152 5.65 -0.42 -19.25
CA PHE A 152 4.32 -0.21 -19.83
C PHE A 152 4.42 0.52 -21.18
N GLU A 153 3.81 -0.05 -22.21
CA GLU A 153 3.46 0.72 -23.40
C GLU A 153 2.19 1.53 -23.11
N THR A 154 2.29 2.85 -23.18
CA THR A 154 1.18 3.74 -22.83
C THR A 154 0.67 4.52 -24.04
N ARG A 155 -0.62 4.43 -24.30
CA ARG A 155 -1.36 5.34 -25.20
C ARG A 155 -2.15 6.32 -24.36
N SER A 156 -2.23 7.58 -24.82
CA SER A 156 -2.97 8.62 -24.11
C SER A 156 -3.98 9.33 -25.02
N GLY A 157 -5.01 9.90 -24.41
CA GLY A 157 -6.03 10.72 -25.03
C GLY A 157 -6.68 11.66 -24.02
N LYS A 158 -7.67 12.43 -24.46
CA LYS A 158 -8.45 13.30 -23.57
C LYS A 158 -9.95 13.08 -23.78
N TYR A 159 -10.69 13.08 -22.68
CA TYR A 159 -12.15 13.04 -22.69
C TYR A 159 -12.71 13.97 -21.62
N ASN A 160 -13.58 14.92 -22.01
CA ASN A 160 -14.16 15.93 -21.12
C ASN A 160 -13.11 16.66 -20.24
N GLY A 161 -11.97 17.03 -20.85
CA GLY A 161 -10.87 17.72 -20.16
C GLY A 161 -10.04 16.85 -19.22
N LYS A 162 -10.31 15.55 -19.13
CA LYS A 162 -9.52 14.59 -18.34
C LYS A 162 -8.59 13.81 -19.24
N ASP A 163 -7.36 13.61 -18.79
CA ASP A 163 -6.41 12.71 -19.45
C ASP A 163 -6.85 11.25 -19.25
N VAL A 164 -6.79 10.47 -20.32
CA VAL A 164 -7.12 9.04 -20.34
C VAL A 164 -5.89 8.29 -20.81
N TYR A 165 -5.49 7.26 -20.06
CA TYR A 165 -4.32 6.45 -20.35
C TYR A 165 -4.74 4.99 -20.52
N LEU A 166 -4.21 4.33 -21.54
CA LEU A 166 -4.26 2.88 -21.72
C LEU A 166 -2.82 2.38 -21.66
N SER A 167 -2.49 1.64 -20.60
CA SER A 167 -1.15 1.11 -20.36
C SER A 167 -1.21 -0.42 -20.34
N GLY A 168 -0.40 -1.05 -21.18
CA GLY A 168 -0.27 -2.51 -21.30
C GLY A 168 1.19 -2.94 -21.16
N LEU A 169 1.39 -4.22 -20.86
CA LEU A 169 2.69 -4.89 -20.99
C LEU A 169 3.02 -5.15 -22.46
#